data_AF-A0AAW1VKZ6-F1
#
_entry.id   AF-A0AAW1VKZ6-F1
#
_cell.length_a   1.000
_cell.length_b   1.000
_cell.length_c   1.000
_cell.angle_alpha   90.00
_cell.angle_beta   90.00
_cell.angle_gamma   90.00
#
_symmetry.space_group_name_H-M   'P 1'
#
loop_
_entity.id
_entity.type
_entity.pdbx_description
1 polymer ?
#
loop_
_entity_poly.entity_id
_entity_poly.type
_entity_poly.pdbx_seq_one_letter_code
_entity_poly.pdbx_strand_id
1 'polypeptide(L)'
;MIKGELFTVAALGKDSELFDDNFFRKLCQDRPRVRILIPSIATLTGLVQSLGDGGGRRVLCPVPVLLGLIEPPVVPDCLGELGANNWFLVQWVDVEEEAGFN
;
A
#
# COMPACT_ATOMS: atom_id res chain seq x y z
N MET A 1 5.19 -22.96 -17.44
CA MET A 1 4.37 -21.75 -17.62
C MET A 1 4.63 -20.85 -16.41
N ILE A 2 5.51 -19.85 -16.53
CA ILE A 2 5.79 -18.94 -15.40
C ILE A 2 4.63 -17.94 -15.38
N LYS A 3 3.58 -18.25 -14.61
CA LYS A 3 2.58 -17.24 -14.23
C LYS A 3 3.33 -16.19 -13.42
N GLY A 4 3.25 -14.92 -13.82
CA GLY A 4 3.89 -13.83 -13.09
C GLY A 4 3.45 -13.80 -11.62
N GLU A 5 4.28 -13.24 -10.75
CA GLU A 5 4.09 -13.25 -9.29
C GLU A 5 2.70 -12.72 -8.87
N LEU A 6 2.22 -13.22 -7.73
CA LEU A 6 0.99 -12.77 -7.07
C LEU A 6 1.11 -11.31 -6.66
N PHE A 7 0.15 -10.49 -7.09
CA PHE A 7 0.01 -9.11 -6.67
C PHE A 7 -0.87 -9.07 -5.40
N THR A 8 -0.35 -8.54 -4.30
CA THR A 8 -1.10 -8.45 -3.03
C THR A 8 -1.65 -7.05 -2.87
N VAL A 9 -2.96 -6.95 -2.65
CA VAL A 9 -3.62 -5.71 -2.25
C VAL A 9 -4.06 -5.88 -0.80
N ALA A 10 -3.67 -4.95 0.05
CA ALA A 10 -3.88 -5.02 1.48
C ALA A 10 -4.77 -3.86 1.94
N ALA A 11 -5.71 -4.12 2.86
CA ALA A 11 -6.56 -3.10 3.46
C ALA A 11 -6.81 -3.37 4.94
N LEU A 12 -7.15 -2.30 5.66
CA LEU A 12 -7.52 -2.34 7.07
C LEU A 12 -9.04 -2.40 7.21
N GLY A 13 -9.54 -3.37 7.97
CA GLY A 13 -10.94 -3.41 8.41
C GLY A 13 -11.94 -3.16 7.29
N LYS A 14 -12.77 -2.12 7.44
CA LYS A 14 -13.86 -1.78 6.52
C LYS A 14 -13.37 -1.24 5.16
N ASP A 15 -12.14 -0.78 5.04
CA ASP A 15 -11.61 -0.30 3.76
C ASP A 15 -11.57 -1.43 2.72
N SER A 16 -11.52 -2.69 3.19
CA SER A 16 -11.62 -3.87 2.32
C SER A 16 -12.97 -3.99 1.59
N GLU A 17 -14.03 -3.33 2.08
CA GLU A 17 -15.33 -3.30 1.40
C GLU A 17 -15.28 -2.47 0.09
N LEU A 18 -14.28 -1.60 -0.06
CA LEU A 18 -14.04 -0.84 -1.29
C LEU A 18 -13.40 -1.67 -2.41
N PHE A 19 -12.92 -2.88 -2.09
CA PHE A 19 -12.26 -3.78 -3.04
C PHE A 19 -13.28 -4.62 -3.81
N ASP A 20 -14.01 -3.98 -4.71
CA ASP A 20 -14.96 -4.64 -5.60
C ASP A 20 -14.32 -5.09 -6.93
N ASP A 21 -15.09 -5.82 -7.75
CA ASP A 21 -14.61 -6.29 -9.05
C ASP A 21 -14.26 -5.14 -10.00
N ASN A 22 -14.90 -3.98 -9.86
CA ASN A 22 -14.62 -2.81 -10.69
C ASN A 22 -13.24 -2.22 -10.35
N PHE A 23 -12.91 -2.11 -9.06
CA PHE A 23 -11.59 -1.71 -8.57
C PHE A 23 -10.52 -2.66 -9.10
N PHE A 24 -10.69 -3.97 -8.95
CA PHE A 24 -9.68 -4.92 -9.40
C PHE A 24 -9.52 -4.96 -10.91
N ARG A 25 -10.60 -4.80 -11.69
CA ARG A 25 -10.51 -4.73 -13.15
C ARG A 25 -9.70 -3.53 -13.64
N LYS A 26 -9.72 -2.41 -12.91
CA LYS A 26 -8.89 -1.23 -13.21
C LYS A 26 -7.42 -1.44 -12.81
N LEU A 27 -7.19 -2.17 -11.73
CA LEU A 27 -5.84 -2.40 -11.19
C LEU A 27 -5.07 -3.51 -11.90
N CYS A 28 -5.74 -4.61 -12.25
CA CYS A 28 -5.15 -5.78 -12.91
C CYS A 28 -6.20 -6.52 -13.75
N GLN A 29 -5.94 -6.70 -15.05
CA GLN A 29 -6.83 -7.44 -15.94
C GLN A 29 -6.91 -8.94 -15.61
N ASP A 30 -5.89 -9.50 -14.93
CA ASP A 30 -5.81 -10.91 -14.53
C ASP A 30 -6.18 -11.07 -13.05
N ARG A 31 -7.48 -11.09 -12.76
CA ARG A 31 -8.03 -11.15 -11.39
C ARG A 31 -7.49 -12.32 -10.54
N PRO A 32 -7.32 -13.54 -11.06
CA PRO A 32 -6.69 -14.66 -10.34
C PRO A 32 -5.28 -14.38 -9.82
N ARG A 33 -4.59 -13.35 -10.31
CA ARG A 33 -3.26 -12.95 -9.81
C ARG A 33 -3.31 -12.00 -8.62
N VAL A 34 -4.49 -11.50 -8.24
CA VAL A 34 -4.67 -10.57 -7.12
C VAL A 34 -5.06 -11.32 -5.86
N ARG A 35 -4.18 -11.30 -4.86
CA ARG A 35 -4.44 -11.74 -3.49
C ARG A 35 -4.91 -10.55 -2.66
N ILE A 36 -6.04 -10.69 -1.99
CA ILE A 36 -6.49 -9.71 -0.99
C ILE A 36 -5.94 -10.15 0.36
N LEU A 37 -5.38 -9.21 1.11
CA LEU A 37 -4.88 -9.42 2.46
C LEU A 37 -5.57 -8.45 3.42
N ILE A 38 -6.23 -8.99 4.44
CA ILE A 38 -6.87 -8.21 5.50
C ILE A 38 -6.30 -8.76 6.82
N PRO A 39 -5.65 -7.94 7.65
CA PRO A 39 -5.08 -8.41 8.90
C PRO A 39 -6.20 -8.73 9.89
N SER A 40 -5.96 -9.71 10.77
CA SER A 40 -6.91 -10.06 11.84
C SER A 40 -7.12 -8.91 12.84
N ILE A 41 -6.06 -8.14 13.08
CA ILE A 41 -6.08 -6.89 13.85
C ILE A 41 -5.92 -5.74 12.84
N ALA A 42 -6.95 -4.92 12.68
CA ALA A 42 -6.99 -3.82 11.72
C ALA A 42 -6.16 -2.60 12.17
N THR A 43 -4.86 -2.81 12.39
CA THR A 43 -3.85 -1.78 12.67
C THR A 43 -2.76 -1.83 11.61
N LEU A 44 -2.01 -0.73 11.43
CA LEU A 44 -0.90 -0.69 10.48
C LEU A 44 0.18 -1.73 10.82
N THR A 45 0.57 -1.85 12.09
CA THR A 45 1.46 -2.92 12.55
C THR A 45 0.90 -4.32 12.26
N GLY A 46 -0.41 -4.54 12.49
CA GLY A 46 -1.07 -5.81 12.17
C GLY A 46 -1.04 -6.12 10.67
N LEU A 47 -1.13 -5.10 9.81
CA LEU A 47 -1.00 -5.21 8.36
C LEU A 47 0.41 -5.64 7.96
N VAL A 48 1.44 -4.97 8.49
CA VAL A 48 2.84 -5.30 8.22
C VAL A 48 3.17 -6.72 8.67
N GLN A 49 2.73 -7.10 9.88
CA GLN A 49 2.87 -8.46 10.39
C GLN A 49 2.18 -9.50 9.50
N SER A 50 0.99 -9.19 8.99
CA SER A 50 0.23 -10.08 8.10
C SER A 50 0.86 -10.18 6.70
N LEU A 51 1.47 -9.10 6.19
CA LEU A 51 2.25 -9.10 4.96
C LEU A 51 3.49 -9.99 5.07
N GLY A 52 4.09 -10.03 6.26
CA GLY A 52 5.30 -10.81 6.57
C GLY A 52 6.55 -10.24 5.90
N ASP A 53 7.57 -11.09 5.77
CA ASP A 53 8.83 -10.72 5.14
C ASP A 53 8.64 -10.42 3.64
N GLY A 54 9.14 -9.27 3.21
CA GLY A 54 9.02 -8.79 1.85
C GLY A 54 9.99 -9.45 0.87
N GLY A 55 11.10 -10.03 1.33
CA GLY A 55 12.09 -10.66 0.46
C GLY A 55 12.67 -9.72 -0.62
N GLY A 56 12.71 -8.42 -0.35
CA GLY A 56 13.11 -7.39 -1.32
C GLY A 56 12.01 -7.01 -2.33
N ARG A 57 10.79 -7.55 -2.20
CA ARG A 57 9.66 -7.18 -3.05
C ARG A 57 9.27 -5.72 -2.81
N ARG A 58 8.71 -5.12 -3.85
CA ARG A 58 8.27 -3.73 -3.84
C ARG A 58 6.89 -3.61 -3.18
N VAL A 59 6.72 -2.60 -2.34
CA VAL A 59 5.42 -2.20 -1.78
C VAL A 59 5.12 -0.76 -2.17
N LEU A 60 3.88 -0.51 -2.57
CA LEU A 60 3.36 0.81 -2.83
C LEU A 60 2.42 1.18 -1.69
N CYS A 61 2.73 2.25 -0.97
CA CYS A 61 1.89 2.84 0.05
C CYS A 61 1.74 4.33 -0.31
N PRO A 62 0.71 4.71 -1.09
CA PRO A 62 0.48 6.10 -1.44
C PRO A 62 0.20 6.90 -0.17
N VAL A 63 1.04 7.89 0.10
CA VAL A 63 0.89 8.82 1.22
C VAL A 63 0.86 10.22 0.62
N PRO A 64 -0.25 10.97 0.76
CA PRO A 64 -0.32 12.32 0.24
C PRO A 64 0.66 13.23 1.00
N VAL A 65 1.38 14.07 0.27
CA VAL A 65 2.22 15.12 0.88
C VAL A 65 1.33 16.33 1.17
N LEU A 66 1.20 16.70 2.44
CA LEU A 66 0.38 17.84 2.86
C LEU A 66 1.29 19.03 3.23
N LEU A 67 1.10 20.16 2.55
CA LEU A 67 1.81 21.39 2.87
C LEU A 67 1.21 22.07 4.10
N GLY A 68 2.05 22.57 5.00
CA GLY A 68 1.64 23.32 6.20
C GLY A 68 1.10 22.45 7.35
N LEU A 69 1.14 21.11 7.22
CA LEU A 69 0.78 20.18 8.28
C LEU A 69 1.96 19.28 8.64
N ILE A 70 2.06 18.95 9.93
CA ILE A 70 3.03 17.96 10.41
C ILE A 70 2.40 16.59 10.21
N GLU A 71 3.08 15.73 9.45
CA GLU A 71 2.64 14.36 9.23
C GLU A 71 2.55 13.60 10.58
N PRO A 72 1.43 12.92 10.86
CA PRO A 72 1.32 12.13 12.07
C PRO A 72 2.37 11.01 12.08
N PRO A 73 2.97 10.67 13.24
CA PRO A 73 4.06 9.70 13.33
C PRO A 73 3.67 8.30 12.84
N VAL A 74 2.38 8.00 12.83
CA VAL A 74 1.83 6.72 12.41
C VAL A 74 2.26 6.29 11.00
N VAL A 75 2.47 7.24 10.09
CA VAL A 75 2.87 6.94 8.70
C VAL A 75 4.36 6.60 8.60
N PRO A 76 5.30 7.46 9.05
CA PRO A 76 6.72 7.10 9.03
C PRO A 76 7.02 5.85 9.86
N ASP A 77 6.30 5.61 10.96
CA ASP A 77 6.43 4.37 11.74
C ASP A 77 6.06 3.13 10.91
N CYS A 78 4.90 3.16 10.22
CA CYS A 78 4.47 2.07 9.33
C CYS A 78 5.47 1.80 8.19
N LEU A 79 5.96 2.86 7.54
CA LEU A 79 6.96 2.75 6.48
C LEU A 79 8.28 2.18 7.01
N GLY A 80 8.68 2.58 8.22
CA GLY A 80 9.84 2.02 8.93
C GLY A 80 9.67 0.53 9.21
N GLU A 81 8.50 0.10 9.69
CA GLU A 81 8.20 -1.31 9.94
C GLU A 81 8.24 -2.15 8.64
N LEU A 82 7.71 -1.63 7.52
CA LEU A 82 7.79 -2.28 6.21
C LEU A 82 9.24 -2.46 5.77
N GLY A 83 10.06 -1.40 5.87
CA GLY A 83 11.48 -1.44 5.55
C GLY A 83 12.25 -2.44 6.42
N ALA A 84 11.95 -2.48 7.72
CA ALA A 84 12.53 -3.45 8.66
C ALA A 84 12.16 -4.92 8.32
N ASN A 85 11.05 -5.14 7.63
CA ASN A 85 10.59 -6.45 7.14
C ASN A 85 10.97 -6.70 5.67
N ASN A 86 12.08 -6.14 5.19
CA ASN A 86 12.63 -6.40 3.84
C ASN A 86 11.71 -5.99 2.67
N TRP A 87 10.79 -5.05 2.87
CA TRP A 87 10.04 -4.46 1.76
C TRP A 87 10.77 -3.27 1.16
N PHE A 88 10.81 -3.20 -0.17
CA PHE A 88 11.31 -2.03 -0.88
C PHE A 88 10.17 -1.02 -1.08
N LEU A 89 10.20 0.07 -0.32
CA LEU A 89 9.21 1.13 -0.44
C LEU A 89 9.32 1.83 -1.81
N VAL A 90 8.24 1.82 -2.57
CA VAL A 90 8.13 2.64 -3.78
C VAL A 90 7.52 3.96 -3.39
N GLN A 91 8.34 5.02 -3.39
CA GLN A 91 7.85 6.38 -3.16
C GLN A 91 7.02 6.83 -4.37
N TRP A 92 5.77 7.20 -4.09
CA TRP A 92 4.96 8.02 -4.97
C TRP A 92 4.72 9.33 -4.24
N VAL A 93 5.18 10.42 -4.83
CA VAL A 93 4.86 11.76 -4.35
C VAL A 93 3.62 12.17 -5.15
N ASP A 94 2.49 12.38 -4.47
CA ASP A 94 1.41 13.17 -5.05
C ASP A 94 1.95 14.59 -5.17
N VAL A 95 2.53 14.89 -6.34
CA VAL A 95 2.83 16.25 -6.71
C VAL A 95 1.48 16.84 -7.11
N GLU A 96 0.82 17.56 -6.19
CA GLU A 96 -0.15 18.54 -6.66
C GLU A 96 0.65 19.51 -7.52
N GLU A 97 0.39 19.48 -8.82
CA GLU A 97 0.93 20.42 -9.78
C GLU A 97 0.41 21.80 -9.34
N GLU A 98 1.23 22.54 -8.58
CA GLU A 98 1.07 23.97 -8.35
C GLU A 98 1.11 24.65 -9.72
N ALA A 99 -0.05 24.75 -10.36
CA ALA A 99 -0.31 25.65 -11.46
C ALA A 99 -0.21 27.09 -10.90
N GLY A 100 1.03 27.58 -10.90
CA GLY A 100 1.51 28.96 -10.79
C GLY A 100 0.63 30.04 -10.14
N PHE A 101 1.14 30.59 -9.04
CA PHE A 101 1.16 32.01 -8.65
C PHE A 101 2.28 32.13 -7.57
N ASN A 102 3.39 32.85 -7.70
CA ASN A 102 3.73 34.13 -8.33
C ASN A 102 5.09 34.10 -9.02
#